data_AF-A0A2T9ZSL9-F1
#
_entry.id   AF-A0A2T9ZSL9-F1
#
_cell.length_a   1.000
_cell.length_b   1.000
_cell.length_c   1.000
_cell.angle_alpha   90.00
_cell.angle_beta   90.00
_cell.angle_gamma   90.00
#
_symmetry.space_group_name_H-M   'P 1'
#
loop_
_entity.id
_entity.type
_entity.pdbx_description
1 polymer ?
#
loop_
_entity_poly.entity_id
_entity_poly.type
_entity_poly.pdbx_seq_one_letter_code
_entity_poly.pdbx_strand_id
1 'polypeptide(L)' 'MTQIPIIAALLKYADRLKFRELFPLTASLFALDLLIPDLIPFVDELLLGLLTLLFGSWRKTKPEEPTPIEHTEQDPQR' A
#
# COMPACT_ATOMS: atom_id res chain seq x y z
N MET A 1 -9.14 25.89 -9.41
CA MET A 1 -8.57 25.41 -8.13
C MET A 1 -9.65 24.68 -7.34
N THR A 2 -10.18 23.58 -7.87
CA THR A 2 -11.12 22.70 -7.14
C THR A 2 -10.30 21.59 -6.51
N GLN A 3 -9.57 21.95 -5.46
CA GLN A 3 -8.95 20.97 -4.57
C GLN A 3 -10.11 20.32 -3.81
N ILE A 4 -10.62 19.17 -4.27
CA ILE A 4 -11.62 18.41 -3.53
C ILE A 4 -10.88 17.83 -2.32
N PRO A 5 -10.99 18.44 -1.12
CA PRO A 5 -10.10 18.14 -0.01
C PRO A 5 -10.37 16.75 0.56
N ILE A 6 -11.55 16.20 0.27
CA ILE A 6 -12.05 14.93 0.76
C ILE A 6 -11.30 13.76 0.11
N ILE A 7 -11.07 13.81 -1.21
CA ILE A 7 -10.34 12.74 -1.93
C ILE A 7 -8.91 12.65 -1.43
N ALA A 8 -8.24 13.80 -1.28
CA ALA A 8 -6.88 13.86 -0.76
C ALA A 8 -6.78 13.33 0.68
N ALA A 9 -7.77 13.64 1.53
CA ALA A 9 -7.83 13.11 2.90
C ALA A 9 -8.05 11.59 2.92
N LEU A 10 -8.93 11.07 2.05
CA LEU A 10 -9.18 9.63 1.92
C LEU A 10 -7.93 8.88 1.45
N LEU A 11 -7.25 9.38 0.42
CA LEU A 11 -6.01 8.77 -0.10
C LEU A 11 -4.89 8.79 0.96
N LYS A 12 -4.76 9.88 1.72
CA LYS A 12 -3.79 9.97 2.83
C LYS A 12 -4.09 8.99 3.96
N TYR A 13 -5.37 8.72 4.22
CA TYR A 13 -5.78 7.68 5.17
C TYR A 13 -5.47 6.29 4.61
N ALA A 14 -5.81 6.03 3.36
CA ALA A 14 -5.53 4.76 2.68
C ALA A 14 -4.02 4.46 2.66
N ASP A 15 -3.16 5.45 2.47
CA ASP A 15 -1.69 5.31 2.45
C ASP A 15 -1.10 4.70 3.73
N ARG A 16 -1.83 4.82 4.85
CA ARG A 16 -1.44 4.25 6.14
C ARG A 16 -1.78 2.76 6.26
N LEU A 17 -2.62 2.21 5.39
CA LEU A 17 -3.04 0.81 5.42
C LEU A 17 -1.95 -0.09 4.80
N LYS A 18 -1.80 -1.31 5.33
CA LYS A 18 -0.94 -2.33 4.73
C LYS A 18 -1.67 -3.01 3.57
N PHE A 19 -0.94 -3.61 2.62
CA PHE A 19 -1.50 -4.33 1.46
C PHE A 19 -2.71 -5.23 1.80
N ARG A 20 -2.66 -5.92 2.94
CA ARG A 20 -3.72 -6.84 3.40
C ARG A 20 -5.07 -6.17 3.66
N GLU A 21 -5.07 -4.90 4.08
CA GLU A 21 -6.27 -4.10 4.34
C GLU A 21 -6.67 -3.26 3.13
N LEU A 22 -5.68 -2.83 2.35
CA LEU A 22 -5.87 -1.98 1.16
C LEU A 22 -6.52 -2.72 -0.01
N PHE A 23 -6.22 -4.01 -0.15
CA PHE A 23 -6.79 -4.88 -1.17
C PHE A 23 -8.32 -5.00 -1.10
N PRO A 24 -8.93 -5.43 0.03
CA PRO A 24 -10.39 -5.58 0.11
C PRO A 24 -11.11 -4.22 0.01
N LEU A 25 -10.50 -3.14 0.50
CA LEU A 25 -11.05 -1.78 0.37
C LEU A 25 -11.16 -1.39 -1.10
N THR A 26 -10.07 -1.52 -1.86
CA THR A 26 -10.01 -1.21 -3.29
C THR A 26 -10.96 -2.10 -4.09
N ALA A 27 -10.99 -3.40 -3.80
CA ALA A 27 -11.85 -4.36 -4.48
C ALA A 27 -13.35 -4.10 -4.23
N SER A 28 -13.72 -3.74 -3.00
CA SER A 28 -15.11 -3.42 -2.66
C SER A 28 -15.57 -2.16 -3.38
N LEU A 29 -14.72 -1.13 -3.43
CA LEU A 29 -15.04 0.11 -4.13
C LEU A 29 -15.19 -0.11 -5.63
N PHE A 30 -14.32 -0.93 -6.23
CA PHE A 30 -14.40 -1.30 -7.65
C PHE A 30 -15.68 -2.09 -7.97
N ALA A 31 -16.06 -3.03 -7.10
CA ALA A 31 -17.29 -3.80 -7.28
C ALA A 31 -18.54 -2.92 -7.17
N LEU A 32 -18.57 -1.98 -6.23
CA LEU A 32 -19.67 -1.02 -6.09
C LEU A 32 -19.79 -0.14 -7.33
N ASP A 33 -18.66 0.37 -7.82
CA ASP A 33 -18.59 1.20 -9.03
C ASP A 33 -19.12 0.46 -10.28
N LEU A 34 -18.74 -0.82 -10.43
CA LEU A 34 -19.22 -1.64 -11.54
C LEU A 34 -20.73 -1.96 -11.45
N LEU A 35 -21.26 -2.14 -10.24
CA LEU A 35 -22.67 -2.45 -10.02
C LEU A 35 -23.58 -1.23 -10.13
N ILE A 36 -23.06 -0.05 -9.80
CA ILE A 36 -23.84 1.19 -9.82
C ILE A 36 -23.03 2.30 -10.53
N PRO A 37 -22.88 2.20 -11.87
CA PRO A 37 -22.26 3.26 -12.65
C PRO A 37 -23.07 4.56 -12.49
N ASP A 38 -22.39 5.69 -12.30
CA ASP A 38 -22.93 7.07 -12.17
C ASP A 38 -23.40 7.58 -10.79
N LEU A 39 -23.14 6.90 -9.66
CA LEU A 39 -23.53 7.45 -8.35
C LEU A 39 -22.66 8.60 -7.85
N ILE A 40 -21.36 8.60 -8.17
CA ILE A 40 -20.39 9.49 -7.54
C ILE A 40 -19.42 10.02 -8.60
N PRO A 41 -19.45 11.33 -8.91
CA PRO A 41 -18.44 11.92 -9.76
C PRO A 41 -17.06 11.76 -9.11
N PHE A 42 -16.03 11.44 -9.91
CA PHE A 42 -14.64 11.24 -9.51
C PHE A 42 -14.27 9.88 -8.84
N VAL A 43 -15.12 8.86 -8.95
CA VAL A 43 -14.81 7.52 -8.44
C VAL A 43 -13.64 6.88 -9.19
N ASP A 44 -13.59 7.06 -10.51
CA ASP A 44 -12.52 6.49 -11.34
C ASP A 44 -11.14 6.97 -10.89
N GLU A 45 -10.98 8.25 -10.53
CA GLU A 45 -9.73 8.81 -10.01
C GLU A 45 -9.36 8.28 -8.63
N LEU A 46 -10.35 8.07 -7.76
CA LEU A 46 -10.15 7.47 -6.45
C LEU A 46 -9.75 5.99 -6.60
N LEU A 47 -10.39 5.26 -7.51
CA LEU A 47 -10.05 3.87 -7.84
C LEU A 47 -8.64 3.76 -8.40
N LEU A 48 -8.26 4.63 -9.34
CA LEU A 48 -6.90 4.68 -9.89
C LEU A 48 -5.86 5.00 -8.80
N GLY A 49 -6.17 5.94 -7.91
CA GLY A 49 -5.31 6.27 -6.76
C GLY A 49 -5.14 5.11 -5.78
N LEU A 50 -6.24 4.43 -5.44
CA LEU A 50 -6.22 3.23 -4.59
C LEU A 50 -5.50 2.05 -5.25
N LEU A 51 -5.66 1.86 -6.56
CA LEU A 51 -4.98 0.81 -7.31
C LEU A 51 -3.46 1.05 -7.36
N THR A 52 -3.05 2.31 -7.55
CA THR A 52 -1.64 2.72 -7.49
C THR A 52 -1.04 2.42 -6.11
N LEU A 53 -1.78 2.76 -5.05
CA LEU A 53 -1.36 2.51 -3.68
C LEU A 53 -1.29 1.01 -3.37
N LEU A 54 -2.25 0.23 -3.86
CA LEU A 54 -2.27 -1.22 -3.75
C LEU A 54 -1.02 -1.83 -4.41
N PHE A 55 -0.69 -1.41 -5.63
CA PHE A 55 0.50 -1.86 -6.35
C PHE A 55 1.81 -1.40 -5.68
N GLY A 56 1.86 -0.18 -5.16
CA GLY A 56 3.00 0.35 -4.41
C GLY A 56 3.21 -0.34 -3.06
N SER A 57 2.15 -0.87 -2.45
CA SER A 57 2.21 -1.62 -1.19
C SER A 57 2.63 -3.08 -1.35
N TRP A 58 2.94 -3.53 -2.58
CA TRP A 58 3.41 -4.88 -2.85
C TRP A 58 4.68 -5.16 -2.04
N ARG A 59 4.57 -6.07 -1.08
CA ARG A 59 5.58 -6.33 -0.05
C ARG A 59 6.93 -6.62 -0.70
N LYS A 60 7.91 -5.73 -0.47
CA LYS A 60 9.32 -6.11 -0.60
C LYS A 60 9.60 -7.15 0.47
N THR A 61 9.92 -8.38 0.04
CA THR A 61 10.59 -9.35 0.90
C THR A 61 11.77 -8.62 1.52
N LYS A 62 11.75 -8.45 2.85
CA LYS A 62 12.89 -7.90 3.57
C LYS A 62 14.08 -8.79 3.15
N PRO A 63 15.14 -8.27 2.53
CA PRO A 63 16.37 -9.05 2.45
C PRO A 63 16.68 -9.39 3.90
N GLU A 64 16.70 -10.67 4.23
CA GLU A 64 17.36 -11.11 5.45
C GLU A 64 18.72 -10.45 5.42
N GLU A 65 18.94 -9.50 6.33
CA GLU A 65 20.29 -8.99 6.56
C GLU A 65 21.14 -10.23 6.81
N PRO A 66 22.20 -10.47 6.03
CA PRO A 66 23.11 -11.55 6.37
C PRO A 66 23.64 -11.18 7.75
N THR A 67 23.22 -11.94 8.77
CA THR A 67 23.72 -11.84 10.13
C THR A 67 25.23 -11.68 10.04
N PRO A 68 25.80 -10.55 10.50
CA PRO A 68 27.25 -10.42 10.57
C PRO A 68 27.72 -11.61 11.39
N ILE A 69 28.47 -12.49 10.73
CA ILE A 69 29.08 -13.65 11.38
C ILE A 69 29.93 -13.03 12.48
N GLU A 70 29.48 -13.19 13.72
CA GLU A 70 30.17 -12.77 14.92
C GLU A 70 31.50 -13.54 14.91
N HIS A 71 32.55 -12.91 14.42
CA HIS A 71 33.90 -13.46 14.46
C HIS A 71 34.40 -13.28 15.90
N THR A 72 33.75 -13.96 16.83
CA THR A 72 34.20 -14.10 18.21
C THR A 72 35.24 -15.22 18.21
N GLU A 73 36.49 -14.79 18.36
CA GLU A 73 37.61 -15.54 18.94
C GLU A 73 37.82 -16.99 18.47
N GLN A 74 38.80 -17.18 17.60
CA GLN A 74 39.80 -18.23 17.80
C GLN A 74 41.18 -17.66 17.47
N ASP A 75 41.70 -16.83 18.37
CA ASP A 75 43.09 -16.98 18.77
C ASP A 75 43.12 -17.90 19.99
N PRO A 76 43.56 -19.15 19.82
CA PRO A 76 44.29 -19.82 20.86
C PRO A 76 45.61 -20.29 20.28
N GLN A 77 46.67 -19.51 20.53
CA GLN A 77 48.00 -20.03 20.87
C GLN A 77 48.57 -21.06 19.87
N ARG A 78 49.31 -20.60 18.85
CA ARG A 78 50.49 -21.29 18.28
C ARG A 78 51.43 -20.36 17.53
#